data_AF-A0A6A7RXD6-F1
#
_entry.id   AF-A0A6A7RXD6-F1
#
_cell.length_a   1.000
_cell.length_b   1.000
_cell.length_c   1.000
_cell.angle_alpha   90.00
_cell.angle_beta   90.00
_cell.angle_gamma   90.00
#
_symmetry.space_group_name_H-M   'P 1'
#
loop_
_entity.id
_entity.type
_entity.pdbx_description
1 polymer ?
#
loop_
_entity_poly.entity_id
_entity_poly.type
_entity_poly.pdbx_seq_one_letter_code
_entity_poly.pdbx_strand_id
1 'polypeptide(L)'
;MANVFGVHSVGSSIATFLRNTYPTEIAGRALPACDFELVSAGQLASDSEERSRITLFLYRLSVNEHSRQSAHLRASDSRLAPLGLDLHYLMSSWG
;
A
#
# COMPACT_ATOMS: atom_id res chain seq x y z
N MET A 1 -11.68 -0.80 -12.76
CA MET A 1 -12.67 -0.27 -11.78
C MET A 1 -12.20 -0.66 -10.40
N ALA A 2 -11.91 0.30 -9.53
CA ALA A 2 -11.60 0.00 -8.14
C ALA A 2 -12.90 -0.45 -7.45
N ASN A 3 -13.16 -1.76 -7.45
CA ASN A 3 -14.11 -2.39 -6.53
C ASN A 3 -13.58 -2.19 -5.08
N VAL A 4 -14.34 -2.52 -4.04
CA VAL A 4 -13.91 -2.51 -2.63
C VAL A 4 -12.53 -3.15 -2.42
N PHE A 5 -12.17 -4.14 -3.24
CA PHE A 5 -10.85 -4.79 -3.22
C PHE A 5 -9.68 -3.94 -3.75
N GLY A 6 -9.95 -2.81 -4.39
CA GLY A 6 -8.94 -1.93 -4.98
C GLY A 6 -7.96 -1.39 -3.95
N VAL A 7 -8.45 -1.07 -2.74
CA VAL A 7 -7.60 -0.60 -1.63
C VAL A 7 -6.58 -1.66 -1.24
N HIS A 8 -7.03 -2.88 -0.99
CA HIS A 8 -6.17 -4.02 -0.66
C HIS A 8 -5.20 -4.34 -1.81
N SER A 9 -5.68 -4.31 -3.05
CA SER A 9 -4.85 -4.56 -4.24
C SER A 9 -3.69 -3.58 -4.32
N VAL A 10 -3.91 -2.29 -4.08
CA VAL A 10 -2.83 -1.29 -4.10
C VAL A 10 -1.80 -1.57 -3.02
N GLY A 11 -2.22 -1.83 -1.78
CA GLY A 11 -1.29 -2.14 -0.69
C GLY A 11 -0.45 -3.39 -0.97
N SER A 12 -1.09 -4.45 -1.47
CA SER A 12 -0.39 -5.70 -1.86
C SER A 12 0.59 -5.48 -3.02
N SER A 13 0.22 -4.66 -4.01
CA SER A 13 1.12 -4.29 -5.11
C SER A 13 2.34 -3.50 -4.62
N ILE A 14 2.19 -2.59 -3.66
CA ILE A 14 3.32 -1.85 -3.08
C ILE A 14 4.26 -2.81 -2.35
N ALA A 15 3.74 -3.69 -1.49
CA ALA A 15 4.57 -4.66 -0.77
C ALA A 15 5.33 -5.60 -1.74
N THR A 16 4.64 -6.06 -2.80
CA THR A 16 5.23 -6.86 -3.86
C THR A 16 6.31 -6.11 -4.62
N PHE A 17 6.06 -4.84 -4.97
CA PHE A 17 7.04 -3.99 -5.63
C PHE A 17 8.30 -3.85 -4.79
N LEU A 18 8.17 -3.47 -3.51
CA LEU A 18 9.31 -3.31 -2.61
C LEU A 18 10.14 -4.58 -2.51
N ARG A 19 9.49 -5.73 -2.31
CA ARG A 19 10.14 -7.04 -2.26
C ARG A 19 10.93 -7.35 -3.54
N ASN A 20 10.35 -7.06 -4.70
CA ASN A 20 10.98 -7.34 -6.00
C ASN A 20 12.11 -6.37 -6.33
N THR A 21 12.08 -5.16 -5.77
CA THR A 21 13.11 -4.13 -6.01
C THR A 21 14.19 -4.10 -4.94
N TYR A 22 14.00 -4.79 -3.81
CA TYR A 22 14.98 -4.83 -2.75
C TYR A 22 16.24 -5.57 -3.22
N PRO A 23 17.38 -4.89 -3.32
CA PRO A 23 18.59 -5.52 -3.82
C PRO A 23 19.15 -6.50 -2.79
N THR A 24 19.80 -7.55 -3.25
CA THR A 24 20.52 -8.50 -2.37
C THR A 24 21.86 -7.92 -1.91
N GLU A 25 22.43 -6.97 -2.65
CA GLU A 25 23.69 -6.32 -2.35
C GLU A 25 23.71 -4.84 -2.78
N ILE A 26 24.43 -4.01 -2.04
CA ILE A 26 24.76 -2.64 -2.42
C ILE A 26 26.25 -2.41 -2.19
N ALA A 27 26.95 -1.90 -3.21
CA ALA A 27 28.39 -1.62 -3.15
C ALA A 27 29.23 -2.83 -2.67
N GLY A 28 28.88 -4.04 -3.11
CA GLY A 28 29.58 -5.29 -2.77
C GLY A 28 29.32 -5.79 -1.34
N ARG A 29 28.35 -5.21 -0.62
CA ARG A 29 27.92 -5.69 0.70
C ARG A 29 26.54 -6.31 0.61
N ALA A 30 26.42 -7.55 1.09
CA ALA A 30 25.13 -8.22 1.22
C ALA A 30 24.22 -7.44 2.18
N LEU A 31 22.98 -7.25 1.76
CA LEU A 31 21.94 -6.67 2.60
C LEU A 31 21.30 -7.74 3.49
N PRO A 32 20.78 -7.37 4.68
CA PRO A 32 20.09 -8.31 5.54
C PRO A 32 18.82 -8.84 4.85
N ALA A 33 18.40 -10.05 5.21
CA ALA A 33 17.08 -10.53 4.83
C ALA A 33 16.02 -9.55 5.36
N CYS A 34 15.10 -9.14 4.50
CA CYS A 34 14.10 -8.14 4.81
C CYS A 34 12.76 -8.54 4.22
N ASP A 35 11.77 -8.72 5.07
CA ASP A 35 10.40 -9.01 4.66
C ASP A 35 9.61 -7.70 4.48
N PHE A 36 8.74 -7.67 3.46
CA PHE A 36 7.84 -6.54 3.20
C PHE A 36 6.39 -7.02 3.31
N GLU A 37 5.64 -6.43 4.23
CA GLU A 37 4.31 -6.91 4.61
C GLU A 37 3.29 -5.77 4.70
N LEU A 38 2.11 -5.98 4.11
CA LEU A 38 0.93 -5.15 4.38
C LEU A 38 0.25 -5.71 5.63
N VAL A 39 0.10 -4.89 6.66
CA VAL A 39 -0.46 -5.32 7.95
C VAL A 39 -1.75 -4.60 8.28
N SER A 40 -2.65 -5.30 8.97
CA SER A 40 -3.84 -4.73 9.60
C SER A 40 -3.51 -4.16 10.99
N ALA A 41 -4.43 -3.36 11.55
CA ALA A 41 -4.27 -2.81 12.89
C ALA A 41 -4.11 -3.89 13.97
N GLY A 42 -4.82 -5.02 13.84
CA GLY A 42 -4.70 -6.13 14.78
C GLY A 42 -3.34 -6.82 14.71
N GLN A 43 -2.80 -7.01 13.50
CA GLN A 43 -1.45 -7.58 13.30
C GLN A 43 -0.35 -6.62 13.77
N LEU A 44 -0.57 -5.32 13.64
CA LEU A 44 0.36 -4.30 14.14
C LEU A 44 0.41 -4.25 15.67
N ALA A 45 -0.71 -4.54 16.33
CA ALA A 45 -0.82 -4.54 17.79
C ALA A 45 -0.38 -5.86 18.45
N SER A 46 -0.24 -6.95 17.68
CA SER A 46 0.24 -8.23 18.19
C SER A 46 1.75 -8.27 18.38
N ASP A 47 2.19 -9.12 19.31
CA ASP A 47 3.61 -9.33 19.56
C ASP A 47 4.31 -9.79 18.28
N SER A 48 5.40 -9.09 17.97
CA SER A 48 6.11 -9.26 16.72
C SER A 48 7.21 -10.31 16.86
N GLU A 49 7.21 -11.32 16.00
CA GLU A 49 8.39 -12.20 15.84
C GLU A 49 9.64 -11.37 15.52
N GLU A 50 10.78 -11.76 16.09
CA GLU A 50 12.12 -11.22 15.81
C GLU A 50 12.51 -11.53 14.36
N ARG A 51 12.04 -10.67 13.44
CA ARG A 51 12.41 -10.69 12.02
C ARG A 51 12.62 -9.26 11.56
N SER A 52 13.68 -9.06 10.78
CA SER A 52 13.92 -7.81 10.07
C SER A 52 12.85 -7.64 8.99
N ARG A 53 11.90 -6.73 9.21
CA ARG A 53 10.79 -6.49 8.29
C ARG A 53 10.40 -5.02 8.21
N ILE A 54 9.89 -4.64 7.06
CA ILE A 54 9.23 -3.37 6.80
C ILE A 54 7.72 -3.63 6.68
N THR A 55 6.94 -3.01 7.55
CA THR A 55 5.48 -3.10 7.50
C THR A 55 4.87 -1.87 6.87
N LEU A 56 3.85 -2.08 6.05
CA LEU A 56 2.97 -1.06 5.50
C LEU A 56 1.62 -1.15 6.23
N PHE A 57 1.22 -0.08 6.90
CA PHE A 57 -0.06 0.02 7.58
C PHE A 57 -0.91 1.15 6.99
N LEU A 58 -2.08 0.83 6.44
CA LEU A 58 -3.01 1.85 5.95
C LEU A 58 -3.73 2.50 7.13
N TYR A 59 -3.27 3.68 7.55
CA TYR A 59 -3.81 4.37 8.74
C TYR A 59 -4.92 5.38 8.41
N ARG A 60 -5.03 5.81 7.15
CA ARG A 60 -6.06 6.77 6.72
C ARG A 60 -6.42 6.56 5.25
N LEU A 61 -7.72 6.69 4.99
CA LEU A 61 -8.31 6.71 3.66
C LEU A 61 -9.21 7.95 3.56
N SER A 62 -9.02 8.76 2.51
CA SER A 62 -9.86 9.94 2.25
C SER A 62 -10.32 9.99 0.81
N VAL A 63 -11.47 10.60 0.57
CA VAL A 63 -11.92 10.89 -0.80
C VAL A 63 -11.08 12.04 -1.35
N ASN A 64 -10.52 11.83 -2.53
CA ASN A 64 -9.77 12.87 -3.22
C ASN A 64 -10.74 13.94 -3.75
N GLU A 65 -10.76 15.10 -3.11
CA GLU A 65 -11.73 16.15 -3.44
C GLU A 65 -11.45 16.84 -4.79
N HIS A 66 -10.19 16.85 -5.22
CA HIS A 66 -9.76 17.42 -6.50
C HIS A 66 -10.17 16.55 -7.68
N SER A 67 -10.33 15.24 -7.47
CA SER A 67 -10.85 14.31 -8.48
C SER A 67 -12.33 14.49 -8.80
N ARG A 68 -13.06 15.33 -8.04
CA ARG A 68 -14.47 15.64 -8.31
C ARG A 68 -14.67 16.52 -9.55
N GLN A 69 -13.64 17.26 -9.97
CA GLN A 69 -13.72 18.24 -11.05
C GLN A 69 -13.28 17.69 -12.42
N SER A 70 -12.74 16.47 -12.49
CA SER A 70 -12.39 15.82 -13.75
C SER A 70 -13.66 15.39 -14.48
N ALA A 71 -14.18 16.29 -15.33
CA ALA A 71 -15.34 16.10 -16.20
C ALA A 71 -15.28 14.80 -17.05
N HIS A 72 -14.07 14.28 -17.29
CA HIS A 72 -13.82 13.01 -17.98
C HIS A 72 -14.44 11.77 -17.33
N LEU A 73 -14.79 11.82 -16.04
CA LEU A 73 -15.46 10.71 -15.33
C LEU A 73 -16.99 10.73 -15.47
N ARG A 74 -17.58 11.81 -16.01
CA ARG A 74 -19.04 12.00 -16.11
C ARG A 74 -19.63 11.63 -17.48
N ALA A 75 -18.80 11.26 -18.46
CA ALA A 75 -19.21 11.10 -19.85
C ALA A 75 -19.61 9.67 -20.28
N SER A 76 -19.65 8.70 -19.36
CA SER A 76 -20.14 7.35 -19.68
C SER A 76 -21.56 7.17 -19.16
N ASP A 77 -22.49 7.18 -20.10
CA ASP A 77 -23.88 6.74 -19.95
C ASP A 77 -23.97 5.51 -19.02
N SER A 78 -24.74 5.63 -17.93
CA SER A 78 -25.16 4.52 -17.03
C SER A 78 -24.07 3.66 -16.34
N ARG A 79 -22.95 4.23 -15.89
CA ARG A 79 -22.05 3.53 -14.94
C ARG A 79 -21.70 4.41 -13.74
N LEU A 80 -21.83 3.85 -12.54
CA LEU A 80 -21.40 4.46 -11.28
C LEU A 80 -20.03 5.12 -11.47
N ALA A 81 -19.98 6.45 -11.30
CA ALA A 81 -18.74 7.20 -11.47
C ALA A 81 -17.69 6.69 -10.46
N PRO A 82 -16.43 6.49 -10.89
CA PRO A 82 -15.40 5.99 -10.00
C PRO A 82 -15.06 7.05 -8.93
N LEU A 83 -14.89 6.59 -7.69
CA LEU A 83 -14.52 7.44 -6.56
C LEU A 83 -12.98 7.53 -6.49
N GLY A 84 -12.43 8.74 -6.61
CA GLY A 84 -11.01 8.98 -6.34
C GLY A 84 -10.73 8.89 -4.84
N LEU A 85 -9.74 8.09 -4.47
CA LEU A 85 -9.34 7.86 -3.07
C LEU A 85 -7.85 8.17 -2.89
N ASP A 86 -7.53 8.82 -1.78
CA ASP A 86 -6.18 9.00 -1.27
C ASP A 86 -5.92 7.96 -0.17
N LEU A 87 -4.87 7.15 -0.34
CA LEU A 87 -4.48 6.08 0.58
C LEU A 87 -3.19 6.48 1.30
N HIS A 88 -3.24 6.60 2.62
CA HIS A 88 -2.10 7.01 3.42
C HIS A 88 -1.53 5.83 4.21
N TYR A 89 -0.33 5.39 3.82
CA TYR A 89 0.38 4.30 4.47
C TYR A 89 1.43 4.85 5.45
N LEU A 90 1.49 4.23 6.63
CA LEU A 90 2.61 4.34 7.55
C LEU A 90 3.56 3.18 7.25
N MET A 91 4.84 3.49 7.07
CA MET A 91 5.89 2.51 6.87
C MET A 91 6.80 2.51 8.09
N SER A 92 7.02 1.33 8.68
CA SER A 92 7.87 1.17 9.86
C SER A 92 8.80 -0.03 9.71
N SER A 93 9.99 0.10 10.29
CA SER A 93 11.00 -0.95 10.35
C SER A 93 10.97 -1.65 11.70
N TRP A 94 11.06 -2.97 11.68
CA TRP A 94 11.10 -3.84 12.85
C TRP A 94 12.31 -4.76 12.72
N GLY A 95 13.00 -5.04 13.82
CA GLY A 95 14.20 -5.88 13.87
C GLY A 95 14.79 -5.91 15.28
#